data_AF-G8JRZ0-F1
#
_entry.id   AF-G8JRZ0-F1
#
_cell.length_a   1.000
_cell.length_b   1.000
_cell.length_c   1.000
_cell.angle_alpha   90.00
_cell.angle_beta   90.00
_cell.angle_gamma   90.00
#
_symmetry.space_group_name_H-M   'P 1'
#
loop_
_entity.id
_entity.type
_entity.pdbx_description
1 polymer ?
#
loop_
_entity_poly.entity_id
_entity_poly.type
_entity_poly.pdbx_seq_one_letter_code
_entity_poly.pdbx_strand_id
1 'polypeptide(L)'
;MNANNTCCQDRKVKHNLEAIRSYFRIKLYSVAMCIIHLWGEAMKPSLVSPESIALYWFINLYNIETTMVFSNNTDVSPNNELPVCICSDGSYIYGYQGIVEMFLDKKMSLLEAGLIQHTVSTFGCLTDYQLYLNKVNYEKYTRKIFSYLLHWPMWYNTPLKYRELVKKKCANLGYIESSDDANIGNSITDQAEKELARSSKAFRNIEKQHEKNQQTLNYVKYSMQYMSKLDSSLTPWIEARKEIGKELNVLDILLYAHIYVQMILPDGARIKEHLKKTFPEFFTMLMSTCDICSSRKADKVTIRDPTFLESGNIPMTVYRSITSFF
;
A
#
# COMPACT_ATOMS: atom_id res chain seq x y z
N MET A 1 1.24 27.68 35.61
CA MET A 1 0.26 26.71 36.13
C MET A 1 -0.52 26.11 34.96
N ASN A 2 0.02 25.08 34.32
CA ASN A 2 -0.57 24.41 33.14
C ASN A 2 -0.67 22.89 33.38
N ALA A 3 -1.36 22.48 34.46
CA ALA A 3 -1.49 21.06 34.83
C ALA A 3 -2.89 20.47 34.55
N ASN A 4 -3.87 21.28 34.14
CA ASN A 4 -5.27 20.85 34.09
C ASN A 4 -5.79 20.44 32.69
N ASN A 5 -5.03 20.66 31.61
CA ASN A 5 -5.46 20.30 30.25
C ASN A 5 -5.03 18.90 29.79
N THR A 6 -4.01 18.29 30.41
CA THR A 6 -3.54 16.94 30.07
C THR A 6 -4.45 15.84 30.63
N CYS A 7 -5.08 16.05 31.79
CA CYS A 7 -5.94 15.04 32.43
C CYS A 7 -7.22 14.72 31.65
N CYS A 8 -7.78 15.69 30.92
CA CYS A 8 -9.00 15.50 30.13
C CYS A 8 -8.76 14.80 28.78
N GLN A 9 -7.59 15.01 28.15
CA GLN A 9 -7.21 14.29 26.92
C GLN A 9 -6.86 12.84 27.24
N ASP A 10 -6.12 12.58 28.32
CA ASP A 10 -5.79 11.21 28.75
C ASP A 10 -7.03 10.40 29.17
N ARG A 11 -8.05 11.04 29.75
CA ARG A 11 -9.33 10.38 30.07
C ARG A 11 -10.15 10.03 28.84
N LYS A 12 -10.19 10.88 27.80
CA LYS A 12 -10.88 10.56 26.54
C LYS A 12 -10.20 9.43 25.77
N VAL A 13 -8.86 9.39 25.76
CA VAL A 13 -8.09 8.30 25.15
C VAL A 13 -8.29 6.99 25.92
N LYS A 14 -8.25 7.02 27.27
CA LYS A 14 -8.55 5.83 28.09
C LYS A 14 -9.98 5.32 27.93
N HIS A 15 -10.98 6.20 27.86
CA HIS A 15 -12.37 5.80 27.68
C HIS A 15 -12.64 5.23 26.27
N ASN A 16 -11.95 5.71 25.24
CA ASN A 16 -11.95 5.08 23.93
C ASN A 16 -11.25 3.73 23.94
N LEU A 17 -10.13 3.57 24.68
CA LEU A 17 -9.42 2.30 24.82
C LEU A 17 -10.22 1.25 25.61
N GLU A 18 -10.97 1.65 26.63
CA GLU A 18 -11.84 0.75 27.41
C GLU A 18 -13.09 0.33 26.64
N ALA A 19 -13.68 1.24 25.85
CA ALA A 19 -14.70 0.86 24.87
C ALA A 19 -14.08 -0.15 23.89
N ILE A 20 -12.99 0.18 23.22
CA ILE A 20 -12.32 -0.75 22.29
C ILE A 20 -12.02 -2.12 22.96
N ARG A 21 -11.61 -2.16 24.23
CA ARG A 21 -11.40 -3.42 24.99
C ARG A 21 -12.67 -4.21 25.30
N SER A 22 -13.80 -3.57 25.63
CA SER A 22 -15.06 -4.28 25.90
C SER A 22 -15.69 -4.85 24.64
N TYR A 23 -15.38 -4.27 23.48
CA TYR A 23 -15.92 -4.65 22.17
C TYR A 23 -15.17 -5.82 21.50
N PHE A 24 -13.91 -6.09 21.85
CA PHE A 24 -13.09 -7.16 21.26
C PHE A 24 -13.34 -8.58 21.78
N ARG A 25 -14.52 -8.86 22.37
CA ARG A 25 -14.89 -10.21 22.81
C ARG A 25 -15.51 -11.04 21.68
N ILE A 26 -14.86 -11.08 20.52
CA ILE A 26 -15.18 -12.06 19.48
C ILE A 26 -14.60 -13.39 19.94
N LYS A 27 -15.42 -14.45 19.97
CA LYS A 27 -14.93 -15.82 20.13
C LYS A 27 -14.07 -16.15 18.90
N LEU A 28 -12.79 -15.83 18.96
CA LEU A 28 -11.80 -16.36 18.03
C LEU A 28 -11.72 -17.86 18.32
N TYR A 29 -12.19 -18.67 17.38
CA TYR A 29 -12.00 -20.11 17.45
C TYR A 29 -10.50 -20.41 17.33
N SER A 30 -10.09 -21.53 17.93
CA SER A 30 -8.74 -22.09 17.82
C SER A 30 -8.47 -22.46 16.36
N VAL A 31 -8.13 -21.48 15.53
CA VAL A 31 -7.72 -21.69 14.14
C VAL A 31 -6.41 -22.49 14.22
N ALA A 32 -6.37 -23.61 13.51
CA ALA A 32 -5.14 -24.38 13.36
C ALA A 32 -4.00 -23.46 12.88
N MET A 33 -2.77 -23.71 13.31
CA MET A 33 -1.65 -22.78 13.11
C MET A 33 -1.48 -22.37 11.64
N CYS A 34 -1.87 -21.13 11.30
CA CYS A 34 -1.74 -20.57 9.96
C CYS A 34 -0.45 -19.76 9.83
N ILE A 35 0.16 -19.82 8.64
CA ILE A 35 1.34 -19.03 8.28
C ILE A 35 0.96 -17.99 7.24
N ILE A 36 1.19 -16.72 7.54
CA ILE A 36 0.80 -15.60 6.69
C ILE A 36 2.04 -14.98 6.08
N HIS A 37 2.10 -14.99 4.76
CA HIS A 37 3.18 -14.43 3.98
C HIS A 37 2.83 -13.01 3.52
N LEU A 38 3.68 -12.06 3.89
CA LEU A 38 3.48 -10.63 3.68
C LEU A 38 4.69 -9.98 2.98
N TRP A 39 4.48 -8.79 2.42
CA TRP A 39 5.57 -7.89 2.04
C TRP A 39 6.09 -7.12 3.26
N GLY A 40 7.39 -7.14 3.51
CA GLY A 40 7.99 -6.42 4.63
C GLY A 40 9.49 -6.57 4.76
N GLU A 41 10.06 -5.77 5.65
CA GLU A 41 11.48 -5.79 6.00
C GLU A 41 11.60 -5.49 7.50
N ALA A 42 12.63 -6.05 8.15
CA ALA A 42 12.95 -5.78 9.55
C ALA A 42 11.73 -5.98 10.47
N MET A 43 10.99 -7.07 10.26
CA MET A 43 9.82 -7.47 11.05
C MET A 43 8.63 -6.48 10.96
N LYS A 44 8.58 -5.66 9.91
CA LYS A 44 7.49 -4.71 9.66
C LYS A 44 6.97 -4.81 8.23
N PRO A 45 5.66 -4.58 8.01
CA PRO A 45 5.10 -4.58 6.67
C PRO A 45 5.65 -3.42 5.84
N SER A 46 5.86 -3.65 4.55
CA SER A 46 6.40 -2.66 3.61
C SER A 46 5.29 -1.80 3.00
N LEU A 47 5.60 -0.54 2.66
CA LEU A 47 4.65 0.38 2.03
C LEU A 47 4.27 -0.03 0.60
N VAL A 48 4.99 -0.98 0.00
CA VAL A 48 4.67 -1.50 -1.34
C VAL A 48 3.37 -2.29 -1.38
N SER A 49 2.89 -2.80 -0.23
CA SER A 49 1.66 -3.58 -0.15
C SER A 49 0.78 -3.06 1.00
N PRO A 50 -0.19 -2.17 0.70
CA PRO A 50 -1.17 -1.71 1.67
C PRO A 50 -1.98 -2.86 2.30
N GLU A 51 -2.28 -3.91 1.52
CA GLU A 51 -2.98 -5.09 2.03
C GLU A 51 -2.14 -5.86 3.07
N SER A 52 -0.83 -5.94 2.88
CA SER A 52 0.08 -6.53 3.87
C SER A 52 0.10 -5.71 5.17
N ILE A 53 0.07 -4.38 5.07
CA ILE A 53 -0.06 -3.48 6.23
C ILE A 53 -1.40 -3.69 6.92
N ALA A 54 -2.49 -3.74 6.16
CA ALA A 54 -3.84 -3.92 6.69
C ALA A 54 -3.98 -5.25 7.44
N LEU A 55 -3.45 -6.35 6.90
CA LEU A 55 -3.46 -7.64 7.59
C LEU A 55 -2.57 -7.63 8.83
N TYR A 56 -1.38 -7.05 8.75
CA TYR A 56 -0.51 -6.90 9.91
C TYR A 56 -1.23 -6.14 11.04
N TRP A 57 -1.93 -5.04 10.72
CA TRP A 57 -2.73 -4.29 11.68
C TRP A 57 -3.90 -5.11 12.22
N PHE A 58 -4.68 -5.74 11.35
CA PHE A 58 -5.82 -6.59 11.72
C PHE A 58 -5.40 -7.67 12.72
N ILE A 59 -4.40 -8.47 12.40
CA ILE A 59 -3.99 -9.60 13.24
C ILE A 59 -3.47 -9.12 14.61
N ASN A 60 -2.70 -8.02 14.65
CA ASN A 60 -2.22 -7.45 15.91
C ASN A 60 -3.33 -6.80 16.74
N LEU A 61 -4.31 -6.15 16.09
CA LEU A 61 -5.45 -5.54 16.78
C LEU A 61 -6.37 -6.59 17.42
N TYR A 62 -6.60 -7.70 16.73
CA TYR A 62 -7.47 -8.78 17.20
C TYR A 62 -6.69 -9.85 18.00
N ASN A 63 -5.36 -9.73 18.13
CA ASN A 63 -4.48 -10.66 18.86
C ASN A 63 -4.69 -12.11 18.40
N ILE A 64 -4.70 -12.32 17.08
CA ILE A 64 -4.99 -13.60 16.45
C ILE A 64 -3.74 -14.48 16.49
N GLU A 65 -3.86 -15.69 17.03
CA GLU A 65 -2.78 -16.66 17.13
C GLU A 65 -2.36 -17.16 15.74
N THR A 66 -1.25 -16.62 15.24
CA THR A 66 -0.76 -16.86 13.87
C THR A 66 0.75 -16.63 13.78
N THR A 67 1.38 -17.24 12.77
CA THR A 67 2.77 -16.95 12.42
C THR A 67 2.82 -16.04 11.20
N MET A 68 3.45 -14.87 11.32
CA MET A 68 3.72 -13.98 10.19
C MET A 68 5.13 -14.18 9.66
N VAL A 69 5.25 -14.18 8.34
CA VAL A 69 6.52 -14.31 7.62
C VAL A 69 6.58 -13.23 6.55
N PHE A 70 7.62 -12.39 6.60
CA PHE A 70 7.90 -11.43 5.55
C PHE A 70 8.76 -12.10 4.47
N SER A 71 8.14 -12.91 3.60
CA SER A 71 8.87 -13.68 2.59
C SER A 71 9.30 -12.85 1.39
N ASN A 72 8.58 -11.77 1.07
CA ASN A 72 8.79 -10.93 -0.12
C ASN A 72 8.86 -11.73 -1.43
N ASN A 73 8.29 -12.93 -1.44
CA ASN A 73 8.35 -13.85 -2.56
C ASN A 73 6.93 -14.25 -2.96
N THR A 74 6.52 -13.79 -4.14
CA THR A 74 5.21 -14.09 -4.71
C THR A 74 5.09 -15.55 -5.14
N ASP A 75 6.21 -16.23 -5.41
CA ASP A 75 6.22 -17.62 -5.88
C ASP A 75 5.74 -18.60 -4.80
N VAL A 76 5.66 -18.16 -3.53
CA VAL A 76 5.06 -18.90 -2.41
C VAL A 76 3.55 -19.05 -2.61
N SER A 77 2.93 -18.14 -3.36
CA SER A 77 1.51 -18.15 -3.64
C SER A 77 1.23 -18.70 -5.04
N PRO A 78 0.31 -19.67 -5.21
CA PRO A 78 -0.09 -20.16 -6.54
C PRO A 78 -0.61 -19.08 -7.49
N ASN A 79 -1.14 -17.97 -6.99
CA ASN A 79 -1.61 -16.84 -7.80
C ASN A 79 -0.54 -15.77 -8.06
N ASN A 80 0.70 -15.96 -7.60
CA ASN A 80 1.79 -14.98 -7.66
C ASN A 80 1.46 -13.62 -6.99
N GLU A 81 0.64 -13.63 -5.94
CA GLU A 81 0.30 -12.44 -5.17
C GLU A 81 0.59 -12.62 -3.68
N LEU A 82 0.90 -11.52 -3.01
CA LEU A 82 0.94 -11.41 -1.56
C LEU A 82 0.01 -10.25 -1.17
N PRO A 83 -0.76 -10.37 -0.07
CA PRO A 83 -0.63 -11.37 0.99
C PRO A 83 -1.28 -12.73 0.70
N VAL A 84 -0.74 -13.79 1.29
CA VAL A 84 -1.31 -15.16 1.25
C VAL A 84 -1.25 -15.81 2.63
N CYS A 85 -2.27 -16.59 2.97
CA CYS A 85 -2.34 -17.42 4.17
C CYS A 85 -2.26 -18.89 3.78
N ILE A 86 -1.31 -19.61 4.39
CA ILE A 86 -1.14 -21.06 4.25
C ILE A 86 -1.66 -21.71 5.53
N CYS A 87 -2.70 -22.51 5.38
CA CYS A 87 -3.32 -23.24 6.47
C CYS A 87 -2.58 -24.56 6.75
N SER A 88 -2.79 -25.12 7.95
CA SER A 88 -2.15 -26.36 8.36
C SER A 88 -2.52 -27.58 7.52
N ASP A 89 -3.67 -27.53 6.84
CA ASP A 89 -4.14 -28.55 5.89
C ASP A 89 -3.52 -28.42 4.49
N GLY A 90 -2.65 -27.42 4.29
CA GLY A 90 -2.03 -27.11 3.00
C GLY A 90 -2.90 -26.28 2.07
N SER A 91 -4.08 -25.83 2.51
CA SER A 91 -4.91 -24.91 1.72
C SER A 91 -4.33 -23.49 1.69
N TYR A 92 -4.63 -22.78 0.61
CA TYR A 92 -4.18 -21.40 0.37
C TYR A 92 -5.38 -20.45 0.34
N ILE A 93 -5.28 -19.35 1.07
CA ILE A 93 -6.28 -18.28 1.06
C ILE A 93 -5.59 -16.97 0.67
N TYR A 94 -6.14 -16.31 -0.33
CA TYR A 94 -5.54 -15.15 -0.98
C TYR A 94 -6.28 -13.86 -0.66
N GLY A 95 -5.54 -12.76 -0.66
CA GLY A 95 -6.08 -11.42 -0.57
C GLY A 95 -6.64 -11.08 0.81
N TYR A 96 -6.78 -9.78 1.05
CA TYR A 96 -7.25 -9.28 2.34
C TYR A 96 -8.60 -9.88 2.77
N GLN A 97 -9.61 -9.88 1.88
CA GLN A 97 -10.97 -10.30 2.21
C GLN A 97 -11.03 -11.75 2.68
N GLY A 98 -10.48 -12.69 1.89
CA GLY A 98 -10.58 -14.12 2.19
C GLY A 98 -9.89 -14.48 3.50
N ILE A 99 -8.72 -13.87 3.76
CA ILE A 99 -7.96 -14.10 4.99
C ILE A 99 -8.74 -13.57 6.20
N VAL A 100 -9.35 -12.39 6.10
CA VAL A 100 -10.16 -11.83 7.19
C VAL A 100 -11.43 -12.65 7.44
N GLU A 101 -12.15 -13.06 6.40
CA GLU A 101 -13.35 -13.90 6.52
C GLU A 101 -13.05 -15.23 7.22
N MET A 102 -11.91 -15.84 6.91
CA MET A 102 -11.43 -17.05 7.58
C MET A 102 -11.23 -16.82 9.08
N PHE A 103 -10.51 -15.76 9.47
CA PHE A 103 -10.20 -15.51 10.88
C PHE A 103 -11.42 -15.08 11.70
N LEU A 104 -12.37 -14.40 11.08
CA LEU A 104 -13.61 -14.00 11.74
C LEU A 104 -14.66 -15.12 11.77
N ASP A 105 -14.42 -16.23 11.04
CA ASP A 105 -15.39 -17.31 10.78
C ASP A 105 -16.77 -16.74 10.37
N LYS A 106 -16.73 -15.69 9.55
CA LYS A 106 -17.90 -14.90 9.18
C LYS A 106 -17.75 -14.41 7.76
N LYS A 107 -18.74 -14.74 6.93
CA LYS A 107 -18.90 -14.11 5.61
C LYS A 107 -19.33 -12.66 5.78
N MET A 108 -18.66 -11.78 5.05
CA MET A 108 -19.03 -10.37 5.05
C MET A 108 -20.39 -10.16 4.37
N SER A 109 -21.10 -9.13 4.82
CA SER A 109 -22.32 -8.68 4.13
C SER A 109 -21.98 -8.18 2.73
N LEU A 110 -22.98 -8.16 1.83
CA LEU A 110 -22.79 -7.69 0.45
C LEU A 110 -22.21 -6.26 0.40
N LEU A 111 -22.63 -5.39 1.32
CA LEU A 111 -22.12 -4.03 1.41
C LEU A 111 -20.66 -3.99 1.87
N GLU A 112 -20.30 -4.77 2.90
CA GLU A 112 -18.92 -4.90 3.37
C GLU A 112 -17.99 -5.43 2.27
N ALA A 113 -18.40 -6.51 1.59
CA ALA A 113 -17.65 -7.09 0.47
C ALA A 113 -17.52 -6.08 -0.69
N GLY A 114 -18.61 -5.37 -1.02
CA GLY A 114 -18.61 -4.32 -2.04
C GLY A 114 -17.65 -3.17 -1.72
N LEU A 115 -17.59 -2.75 -0.45
CA LEU A 115 -16.65 -1.71 -0.01
C LEU A 115 -15.20 -2.18 -0.03
N ILE A 116 -14.91 -3.42 0.36
CA ILE A 116 -13.55 -3.98 0.23
C ILE A 116 -13.14 -4.01 -1.23
N GLN A 117 -13.98 -4.56 -2.11
CA GLN A 117 -13.68 -4.64 -3.53
C GLN A 117 -13.50 -3.24 -4.15
N HIS A 118 -14.31 -2.27 -3.73
CA HIS A 118 -14.13 -0.88 -4.12
C HIS A 118 -12.79 -0.32 -3.63
N THR A 119 -12.39 -0.61 -2.39
CA THR A 119 -11.09 -0.21 -1.83
C THR A 119 -9.94 -0.82 -2.63
N VAL A 120 -9.92 -2.13 -2.82
CA VAL A 120 -8.87 -2.85 -3.55
C VAL A 120 -8.75 -2.36 -5.00
N SER A 121 -9.88 -2.15 -5.69
CA SER A 121 -9.86 -1.71 -7.09
C SER A 121 -9.49 -0.22 -7.22
N THR A 122 -10.20 0.65 -6.52
CA THR A 122 -10.12 2.11 -6.71
C THR A 122 -8.97 2.70 -5.93
N PHE A 123 -8.92 2.47 -4.61
CA PHE A 123 -7.83 2.98 -3.78
C PHE A 123 -6.53 2.20 -4.00
N GLY A 124 -6.61 0.94 -4.44
CA GLY A 124 -5.47 0.23 -5.01
C GLY A 124 -4.86 0.96 -6.19
N CYS A 125 -5.62 1.31 -7.24
CA CYS A 125 -5.08 2.11 -8.36
C CYS A 125 -4.54 3.47 -7.90
N LEU A 126 -5.20 4.18 -6.98
CA LEU A 126 -4.68 5.45 -6.46
C LEU A 126 -3.36 5.29 -5.70
N THR A 127 -3.21 4.20 -4.93
CA THR A 127 -1.98 3.91 -4.20
C THR A 127 -0.87 3.50 -5.14
N ASP A 128 -1.18 2.63 -6.11
CA ASP A 128 -0.27 2.21 -7.16
C ASP A 128 0.22 3.41 -7.98
N TYR A 129 -0.67 4.33 -8.33
CA TYR A 129 -0.32 5.58 -8.99
C TYR A 129 0.71 6.37 -8.17
N GLN A 130 0.50 6.51 -6.85
CA GLN A 130 1.44 7.22 -5.99
C GLN A 130 2.76 6.47 -5.79
N LEU A 131 2.77 5.15 -5.80
CA LEU A 131 4.00 4.36 -5.67
C LEU A 131 4.82 4.34 -6.97
N TYR A 132 4.17 4.12 -8.11
CA TYR A 132 4.84 3.79 -9.36
C TYR A 132 4.82 4.90 -10.40
N LEU A 133 3.77 5.72 -10.47
CA LEU A 133 3.63 6.75 -11.52
C LEU A 133 4.05 8.15 -11.03
N ASN A 134 3.88 8.44 -9.74
CA ASN A 134 4.44 9.66 -9.16
C ASN A 134 5.97 9.58 -9.20
N LYS A 135 6.57 10.41 -10.06
CA LYS A 135 8.02 10.46 -10.28
C LYS A 135 8.82 10.63 -8.99
N VAL A 136 8.38 11.53 -8.11
CA VAL A 136 9.09 11.84 -6.85
C VAL A 136 9.11 10.61 -5.93
N ASN A 137 7.97 9.94 -5.79
CA ASN A 137 7.86 8.75 -4.95
C ASN A 137 8.62 7.56 -5.56
N TYR A 138 8.49 7.34 -6.86
CA TYR A 138 9.15 6.24 -7.54
C TYR A 138 10.68 6.32 -7.45
N GLU A 139 11.26 7.49 -7.77
CA GLU A 139 12.72 7.69 -7.78
C GLU A 139 13.32 7.71 -6.38
N LYS A 140 12.62 8.32 -5.40
CA LYS A 140 13.16 8.47 -4.03
C LYS A 140 12.91 7.24 -3.15
N TYR A 141 11.81 6.51 -3.37
CA TYR A 141 11.37 5.40 -2.52
C TYR A 141 11.23 4.10 -3.30
N THR A 142 10.24 4.00 -4.19
CA THR A 142 9.75 2.71 -4.71
C THR A 142 10.80 1.92 -5.48
N ARG A 143 11.60 2.55 -6.34
CA ARG A 143 12.66 1.84 -7.07
C ARG A 143 13.73 1.26 -6.14
N LYS A 144 13.99 1.93 -5.02
CA LYS A 144 15.04 1.54 -4.06
C LYS A 144 14.55 0.49 -3.07
N ILE A 145 13.29 0.55 -2.64
CA ILE A 145 12.80 -0.39 -1.62
C ILE A 145 12.87 -1.85 -2.08
N PHE A 146 12.69 -2.12 -3.39
CA PHE A 146 12.81 -3.47 -3.93
C PHE A 146 14.20 -4.09 -3.80
N SER A 147 15.27 -3.29 -3.66
CA SER A 147 16.60 -3.85 -3.40
C SER A 147 16.76 -4.41 -1.99
N TYR A 148 15.88 -4.00 -1.07
CA TYR A 148 15.84 -4.51 0.30
C TYR A 148 14.86 -5.66 0.45
N LEU A 149 13.80 -5.69 -0.37
CA LEU A 149 12.77 -6.73 -0.31
C LEU A 149 13.16 -7.98 -1.12
N LEU A 150 13.83 -7.81 -2.26
CA LEU A 150 14.12 -8.89 -3.20
C LEU A 150 15.61 -9.18 -3.32
N HIS A 151 15.92 -10.44 -3.63
CA HIS A 151 17.28 -10.86 -3.94
C HIS A 151 17.70 -10.41 -5.34
N TRP A 152 19.01 -10.21 -5.52
CA TRP A 152 19.60 -10.11 -6.85
C TRP A 152 19.34 -11.41 -7.64
N PRO A 153 18.98 -11.35 -8.95
CA PRO A 153 18.88 -10.18 -9.83
C PRO A 153 17.47 -9.55 -9.91
N MET A 154 16.48 -10.05 -9.16
CA MET A 154 15.05 -9.73 -9.34
C MET A 154 14.68 -8.29 -8.97
N TRP A 155 15.46 -7.65 -8.10
CA TRP A 155 15.24 -6.29 -7.60
C TRP A 155 15.16 -5.16 -8.66
N TYR A 156 15.68 -5.34 -9.88
CA TYR A 156 15.64 -4.32 -10.93
C TYR A 156 14.42 -4.47 -11.85
N ASN A 157 14.03 -5.70 -12.13
CA ASN A 157 12.98 -5.99 -13.11
C ASN A 157 11.59 -5.82 -12.50
N THR A 158 11.40 -6.19 -11.23
CA THR A 158 10.10 -6.12 -10.56
C THR A 158 9.51 -4.70 -10.52
N PRO A 159 10.23 -3.65 -10.06
CA PRO A 159 9.67 -2.29 -10.04
C PRO A 159 9.31 -1.77 -11.44
N LEU A 160 10.06 -2.14 -12.48
CA LEU A 160 9.78 -1.76 -13.86
C LEU A 160 8.51 -2.45 -14.38
N LYS A 161 8.39 -3.77 -14.18
CA LYS A 161 7.19 -4.54 -14.54
C LYS A 161 5.95 -3.98 -13.86
N TYR A 162 6.02 -3.70 -12.56
CA TYR A 162 4.90 -3.12 -11.81
C TYR A 162 4.57 -1.71 -12.32
N ARG A 163 5.56 -0.88 -12.62
CA ARG A 163 5.32 0.44 -13.22
C ARG A 163 4.54 0.33 -14.55
N GLU A 164 4.91 -0.60 -15.43
CA GLU A 164 4.19 -0.83 -16.68
C GLU A 164 2.75 -1.33 -16.48
N LEU A 165 2.53 -2.25 -15.54
CA LEU A 165 1.19 -2.73 -15.19
C LEU A 165 0.32 -1.59 -14.66
N VAL A 166 0.88 -0.73 -13.80
CA VAL A 166 0.16 0.40 -13.23
C VAL A 166 -0.16 1.47 -14.28
N LYS A 167 0.70 1.69 -15.27
CA LYS A 167 0.37 2.55 -16.43
C LYS A 167 -0.90 2.08 -17.13
N LYS A 168 -1.04 0.76 -17.33
CA LYS A 168 -2.25 0.18 -17.94
C LYS A 168 -3.46 0.30 -17.00
N LYS A 169 -3.29 -0.03 -15.72
CA LYS A 169 -4.36 0.02 -14.70
C LYS A 169 -4.91 1.42 -14.48
N CYS A 170 -4.05 2.42 -14.49
CA CYS A 170 -4.39 3.81 -14.19
C CYS A 170 -4.32 4.71 -15.43
N ALA A 171 -4.59 4.15 -16.62
CA ALA A 171 -4.54 4.88 -17.91
C ALA A 171 -5.44 6.13 -17.95
N ASN A 172 -6.49 6.18 -17.13
CA ASN A 172 -7.39 7.33 -17.01
C ASN A 172 -6.77 8.51 -16.24
N LEU A 173 -5.63 8.31 -15.56
CA LEU A 173 -4.87 9.34 -14.87
C LEU A 173 -3.60 9.65 -15.69
N GLY A 174 -3.38 10.93 -16.01
CA GLY A 174 -2.13 11.33 -16.65
C GLY A 174 -0.95 11.22 -15.70
N TYR A 175 0.26 10.98 -16.23
CA TYR A 175 1.49 10.88 -15.44
C TYR A 175 2.68 11.51 -16.16
N ILE A 176 3.76 11.75 -15.41
CA ILE A 176 5.04 12.24 -15.96
C ILE A 176 5.97 11.06 -16.16
N GLU A 177 6.51 10.95 -17.37
CA GLU A 177 7.52 9.95 -17.71
C GLU A 177 8.79 10.13 -16.88
N SER A 178 9.33 9.01 -16.41
CA SER A 178 10.62 8.93 -15.73
C SER A 178 11.74 8.66 -16.74
N SER A 179 13.00 8.81 -16.30
CA SER A 179 14.17 8.47 -17.14
C SER A 179 14.16 7.02 -17.61
N ASP A 180 13.56 6.10 -16.84
CA ASP A 180 13.47 4.69 -17.17
C ASP A 180 12.48 4.44 -18.33
N ASP A 181 11.50 5.34 -18.52
CA ASP A 181 10.53 5.26 -19.61
C ASP A 181 11.13 5.71 -20.95
N ALA A 182 12.08 6.66 -20.91
CA ALA A 182 12.75 7.21 -22.09
C ALA A 182 13.70 6.22 -22.80
N ASN A 183 14.16 5.19 -22.10
CA ASN A 183 15.04 4.16 -22.68
C ASN A 183 14.30 3.08 -23.48
N ILE A 184 12.96 3.08 -23.48
CA ILE A 184 12.16 2.05 -24.15
C ILE A 184 11.71 2.50 -25.55
N GLY A 185 11.84 3.78 -25.93
CA GLY A 185 11.22 4.26 -27.16
C GLY A 185 11.71 5.57 -27.76
N ASN A 186 13.01 5.86 -27.80
CA ASN A 186 13.50 7.00 -28.58
C ASN A 186 14.05 6.56 -29.95
N SER A 187 13.29 6.91 -30.99
CA SER A 187 13.70 6.92 -32.38
C SER A 187 14.84 7.93 -32.57
N ILE A 188 15.92 7.45 -33.17
CA ILE A 188 17.19 8.15 -33.44
C ILE A 188 17.01 9.42 -34.31
N THR A 189 15.83 9.63 -34.89
CA THR A 189 15.52 10.71 -35.84
C THR A 189 15.26 12.08 -35.22
N ASP A 190 14.73 12.17 -33.98
CA ASP A 190 14.41 13.46 -33.33
C ASP A 190 15.62 14.14 -32.67
N GLN A 191 16.73 13.41 -32.54
CA GLN A 191 17.93 13.86 -31.83
C GLN A 191 18.86 14.69 -32.74
N ALA A 192 18.92 14.36 -34.03
CA ALA A 192 19.79 15.03 -35.00
C ALA A 192 19.33 16.47 -35.34
N GLU A 193 18.01 16.71 -35.44
CA GLU A 193 17.47 18.05 -35.70
C GLU A 193 17.58 18.98 -34.48
N LYS A 194 17.42 18.44 -33.27
CA LYS A 194 17.61 19.19 -32.02
C LYS A 194 19.08 19.54 -31.76
N GLU A 195 20.04 18.75 -32.22
CA GLU A 195 21.47 19.03 -32.03
C GLU A 195 21.98 20.21 -32.89
N LEU A 196 21.44 20.39 -34.09
CA LEU A 196 21.78 21.52 -34.96
C LEU A 196 21.29 22.89 -34.43
N ALA A 197 20.16 22.91 -33.72
CA ALA A 197 19.60 24.12 -33.09
C ALA A 197 20.28 24.50 -31.74
N ARG A 198 21.10 23.61 -31.17
CA ARG A 198 21.71 23.74 -29.83
C ARG A 198 23.05 24.46 -29.81
N SER A 199 23.42 25.22 -30.83
CA SER A 199 24.75 25.86 -30.92
C SER A 199 24.95 27.04 -29.95
N SER A 200 23.89 27.64 -29.40
CA SER A 200 24.01 28.71 -28.41
C SER A 200 23.73 28.23 -26.98
N LYS A 201 24.63 28.59 -26.05
CA LYS A 201 24.47 28.31 -24.61
C LYS A 201 23.20 28.97 -24.04
N ALA A 202 22.78 30.10 -24.59
CA ALA A 202 21.55 30.80 -24.20
C ALA A 202 20.29 30.02 -24.59
N PHE A 203 20.23 29.48 -25.82
CA PHE A 203 19.09 28.67 -26.27
C PHE A 203 18.97 27.37 -25.49
N ARG A 204 20.08 26.69 -25.17
CA ARG A 204 20.06 25.50 -24.28
C ARG A 204 19.47 25.80 -22.90
N ASN A 205 19.76 26.97 -22.34
CA ASN A 205 19.23 27.36 -21.04
C ASN A 205 17.74 27.68 -21.11
N ILE A 206 17.29 28.36 -22.17
CA ILE A 206 15.88 28.66 -22.41
C ILE A 206 15.08 27.37 -22.64
N GLU A 207 15.59 26.44 -23.46
CA GLU A 207 14.96 25.14 -23.73
C GLU A 207 14.82 24.33 -22.45
N LYS A 208 15.91 24.19 -21.67
CA LYS A 208 15.86 23.53 -20.35
C LYS A 208 14.87 24.17 -19.39
N GLN A 209 14.76 25.50 -19.40
CA GLN A 209 13.79 26.21 -18.57
C GLN A 209 12.36 25.94 -19.04
N HIS A 210 12.12 25.93 -20.35
CA HIS A 210 10.84 25.60 -20.94
C HIS A 210 10.41 24.16 -20.61
N GLU A 211 11.30 23.19 -20.75
CA GLU A 211 11.07 21.79 -20.36
C GLU A 211 10.73 21.66 -18.87
N LYS A 212 11.48 22.35 -17.98
CA LYS A 212 11.19 22.38 -16.54
C LYS A 212 9.83 22.99 -16.23
N ASN A 213 9.49 24.10 -16.89
CA ASN A 213 8.20 24.76 -16.71
C ASN A 213 7.06 23.84 -17.17
N GLN A 214 7.21 23.18 -18.32
CA GLN A 214 6.23 22.23 -18.83
C GLN A 214 6.06 21.02 -17.90
N GLN A 215 7.15 20.46 -17.38
CA GLN A 215 7.10 19.39 -16.38
C GLN A 215 6.39 19.83 -15.10
N THR A 216 6.62 21.06 -14.65
CA THR A 216 5.96 21.64 -13.47
C THR A 216 4.46 21.80 -13.70
N LEU A 217 4.05 22.32 -14.86
CA LEU A 217 2.64 22.46 -15.22
C LEU A 217 1.93 21.10 -15.32
N ASN A 218 2.57 20.13 -15.99
CA ASN A 218 2.05 18.77 -16.07
C ASN A 218 1.93 18.13 -14.68
N TYR A 219 2.91 18.35 -13.81
CA TYR A 219 2.88 17.85 -12.44
C TYR A 219 1.70 18.41 -11.66
N VAL A 220 1.45 19.72 -11.75
CA VAL A 220 0.30 20.37 -11.10
C VAL A 220 -1.01 19.83 -11.68
N LYS A 221 -1.12 19.71 -13.00
CA LYS A 221 -2.30 19.16 -13.68
C LYS A 221 -2.63 17.75 -13.19
N TYR A 222 -1.66 16.84 -13.23
CA TYR A 222 -1.89 15.44 -12.84
C TYR A 222 -2.11 15.29 -11.33
N SER A 223 -1.44 16.11 -10.52
CA SER A 223 -1.73 16.17 -9.09
C SER A 223 -3.18 16.59 -8.81
N MET A 224 -3.70 17.58 -9.54
CA MET A 224 -5.09 18.03 -9.39
C MET A 224 -6.09 16.96 -9.83
N GLN A 225 -5.83 16.28 -10.95
CA GLN A 225 -6.65 15.15 -11.41
C GLN A 225 -6.67 14.01 -10.38
N TYR A 226 -5.50 13.69 -9.81
CA TYR A 226 -5.39 12.71 -8.75
C TYR A 226 -6.21 13.10 -7.52
N MET A 227 -6.09 14.33 -7.02
CA MET A 227 -6.85 14.79 -5.84
C MET A 227 -8.36 14.78 -6.11
N SER A 228 -8.79 15.24 -7.28
CA SER A 228 -10.21 15.17 -7.68
C SER A 228 -10.71 13.73 -7.73
N LYS A 229 -9.90 12.78 -8.23
CA LYS A 229 -10.25 11.37 -8.23
C LYS A 229 -10.34 10.81 -6.81
N LEU A 230 -9.37 11.13 -5.95
CA LEU A 230 -9.38 10.75 -4.54
C LEU A 230 -10.66 11.23 -3.84
N ASP A 231 -11.04 12.50 -4.01
CA ASP A 231 -12.25 13.07 -3.43
C ASP A 231 -13.52 12.39 -3.95
N SER A 232 -13.59 12.15 -5.26
CA SER A 232 -14.73 11.48 -5.90
C SER A 232 -14.90 10.02 -5.47
N SER A 233 -13.82 9.38 -5.01
CA SER A 233 -13.83 8.00 -4.54
C SER A 233 -14.04 7.91 -3.02
N LEU A 234 -13.51 8.86 -2.26
CA LEU A 234 -13.59 8.87 -0.80
C LEU A 234 -14.97 9.30 -0.29
N THR A 235 -15.61 10.26 -0.95
CA THR A 235 -16.95 10.73 -0.59
C THR A 235 -18.00 9.59 -0.55
N PRO A 236 -18.22 8.83 -1.65
CA PRO A 236 -19.20 7.74 -1.63
C PRO A 236 -18.81 6.60 -0.69
N TRP A 237 -17.51 6.35 -0.51
CA TRP A 237 -17.05 5.34 0.44
C TRP A 237 -17.39 5.72 1.89
N ILE A 238 -17.12 6.96 2.30
CA ILE A 238 -17.44 7.47 3.63
C ILE A 238 -18.96 7.45 3.85
N GLU A 239 -19.76 7.78 2.84
CA GLU A 239 -21.22 7.74 2.93
C GLU A 239 -21.73 6.31 3.13
N ALA A 240 -21.32 5.37 2.27
CA ALA A 240 -21.71 3.96 2.40
C ALA A 240 -21.23 3.33 3.71
N ARG A 241 -20.07 3.77 4.23
CA ARG A 241 -19.53 3.30 5.51
C ARG A 241 -20.42 3.63 6.71
N LYS A 242 -21.22 4.70 6.66
CA LYS A 242 -22.12 5.11 7.75
C LYS A 242 -23.20 4.06 8.06
N GLU A 243 -23.59 3.27 7.07
CA GLU A 243 -24.64 2.24 7.19
C GLU A 243 -24.20 0.99 7.98
N ILE A 244 -22.89 0.73 8.10
CA ILE A 244 -22.34 -0.49 8.72
C ILE A 244 -22.11 -0.34 10.23
N GLY A 245 -22.26 0.87 10.78
CA GLY A 245 -22.07 1.18 12.20
C GLY A 245 -20.86 2.07 12.47
N LYS A 246 -20.69 2.54 13.71
CA LYS A 246 -19.67 3.56 14.05
C LYS A 246 -18.34 2.97 14.56
N GLU A 247 -18.29 1.67 14.82
CA GLU A 247 -17.10 1.01 15.36
C GLU A 247 -16.06 0.78 14.27
N LEU A 248 -14.79 0.75 14.66
CA LEU A 248 -13.68 0.41 13.76
C LEU A 248 -13.90 -1.00 13.17
N ASN A 249 -13.95 -1.08 11.85
CA ASN A 249 -14.22 -2.30 11.11
C ASN A 249 -13.00 -2.66 10.24
N VAL A 250 -12.91 -3.92 9.79
CA VAL A 250 -11.87 -4.41 8.88
C VAL A 250 -11.82 -3.62 7.56
N LEU A 251 -12.96 -3.06 7.15
CA LEU A 251 -13.07 -2.14 6.02
C LEU A 251 -12.21 -0.88 6.21
N ASP A 252 -12.26 -0.31 7.42
CA ASP A 252 -11.53 0.90 7.76
C ASP A 252 -10.04 0.62 7.80
N ILE A 253 -9.63 -0.52 8.37
CA ILE A 253 -8.23 -0.95 8.43
C ILE A 253 -7.62 -1.00 7.03
N LEU A 254 -8.33 -1.60 6.06
CA LEU A 254 -7.86 -1.69 4.69
C LEU A 254 -7.76 -0.30 4.02
N LEU A 255 -8.83 0.51 4.09
CA LEU A 255 -8.79 1.85 3.50
C LEU A 255 -7.69 2.71 4.12
N TYR A 256 -7.58 2.67 5.45
CA TYR A 256 -6.58 3.45 6.18
C TYR A 256 -5.18 3.01 5.81
N ALA A 257 -4.92 1.73 5.56
CA ALA A 257 -3.62 1.28 5.08
C ALA A 257 -3.27 1.87 3.70
N HIS A 258 -4.23 1.91 2.77
CA HIS A 258 -4.03 2.55 1.46
C HIS A 258 -3.70 4.05 1.59
N ILE A 259 -4.50 4.79 2.38
CA ILE A 259 -4.28 6.22 2.57
C ILE A 259 -3.00 6.50 3.38
N TYR A 260 -2.69 5.67 4.37
CA TYR A 260 -1.46 5.73 5.16
C TYR A 260 -0.21 5.65 4.27
N VAL A 261 -0.18 4.68 3.35
CA VAL A 261 0.92 4.56 2.37
C VAL A 261 1.04 5.85 1.57
N GLN A 262 -0.06 6.35 1.01
CA GLN A 262 -0.06 7.57 0.20
C GLN A 262 0.46 8.80 0.96
N MET A 263 0.17 8.92 2.26
CA MET A 263 0.60 10.06 3.09
C MET A 263 2.08 9.99 3.53
N ILE A 264 2.64 8.79 3.65
CA ILE A 264 4.01 8.59 4.17
C ILE A 264 5.05 8.61 3.06
N LEU A 265 4.64 8.38 1.82
CA LEU A 265 5.52 8.52 0.67
C LEU A 265 6.13 9.93 0.60
N PRO A 266 7.28 10.10 -0.08
CA PRO A 266 8.01 11.37 -0.15
C PRO A 266 7.19 12.59 -0.55
N ASP A 267 6.19 12.42 -1.43
CA ASP A 267 5.26 13.47 -1.89
C ASP A 267 3.90 13.44 -1.17
N GLY A 268 3.79 12.70 -0.07
CA GLY A 268 2.54 12.46 0.66
C GLY A 268 2.06 13.63 1.53
N ALA A 269 2.91 14.63 1.78
CA ALA A 269 2.54 15.82 2.57
C ALA A 269 1.34 16.57 1.97
N ARG A 270 1.27 16.66 0.64
CA ARG A 270 0.16 17.30 -0.08
C ARG A 270 -1.15 16.57 0.14
N ILE A 271 -1.12 15.24 0.13
CA ILE A 271 -2.29 14.39 0.39
C ILE A 271 -2.74 14.57 1.84
N LYS A 272 -1.79 14.60 2.78
CA LYS A 272 -2.07 14.83 4.20
C LYS A 272 -2.76 16.17 4.45
N GLU A 273 -2.26 17.25 3.85
CA GLU A 273 -2.84 18.59 3.97
C GLU A 273 -4.24 18.66 3.34
N HIS A 274 -4.41 18.07 2.15
CA HIS A 274 -5.69 18.02 1.45
C HIS A 274 -6.74 17.26 2.27
N LEU A 275 -6.42 16.05 2.76
CA LEU A 275 -7.33 15.26 3.58
C LEU A 275 -7.70 15.97 4.88
N LYS A 276 -6.73 16.62 5.54
CA LYS A 276 -6.98 17.41 6.75
C LYS A 276 -7.96 18.57 6.50
N LYS A 277 -7.89 19.20 5.32
CA LYS A 277 -8.76 20.33 4.95
C LYS A 277 -10.15 19.87 4.51
N THR A 278 -10.23 18.84 3.67
CA THR A 278 -11.46 18.41 3.00
C THR A 278 -12.27 17.42 3.84
N PHE A 279 -11.60 16.54 4.59
CA PHE A 279 -12.23 15.48 5.41
C PHE A 279 -11.65 15.42 6.83
N PRO A 280 -11.80 16.48 7.65
CA PRO A 280 -11.12 16.60 8.95
C PRO A 280 -11.48 15.51 9.96
N GLU A 281 -12.75 15.10 10.03
CA GLU A 281 -13.21 14.04 10.93
C GLU A 281 -12.60 12.68 10.54
N PHE A 282 -12.69 12.33 9.26
CA PHE A 282 -12.07 11.13 8.71
C PHE A 282 -10.56 11.11 8.96
N PHE A 283 -9.88 12.23 8.70
CA PHE A 283 -8.44 12.37 8.90
C PHE A 283 -8.05 12.13 10.37
N THR A 284 -8.83 12.66 11.31
CA THR A 284 -8.58 12.48 12.74
C THR A 284 -8.72 11.01 13.16
N MET A 285 -9.78 10.34 12.69
CA MET A 285 -9.99 8.90 12.95
C MET A 285 -8.87 8.06 12.35
N LEU A 286 -8.49 8.34 11.10
CA LEU A 286 -7.41 7.65 10.40
C LEU A 286 -6.11 7.77 11.18
N MET A 287 -5.67 8.99 11.53
CA MET A 287 -4.41 9.19 12.25
C MET A 287 -4.42 8.49 13.61
N SER A 288 -5.53 8.59 14.35
CA SER A 288 -5.66 7.90 15.64
C SER A 288 -5.57 6.37 15.50
N THR A 289 -6.14 5.81 14.43
CA THR A 289 -6.09 4.38 14.17
C THR A 289 -4.69 3.95 13.77
N CYS A 290 -4.01 4.72 12.91
CA CYS A 290 -2.62 4.46 12.53
C CYS A 290 -1.70 4.45 13.76
N ASP A 291 -1.85 5.40 14.68
CA ASP A 291 -1.03 5.45 15.91
C ASP A 291 -1.25 4.21 16.80
N ILE A 292 -2.50 3.76 16.93
CA ILE A 292 -2.83 2.51 17.66
C ILE A 292 -2.22 1.30 16.96
N CYS A 293 -2.39 1.20 15.64
CA CYS A 293 -1.93 0.06 14.85
C CYS A 293 -0.40 -0.03 14.79
N SER A 294 0.31 1.10 14.70
CA SER A 294 1.77 1.14 14.64
C SER A 294 2.45 0.85 15.99
N SER A 295 1.78 1.11 17.11
CA SER A 295 2.33 0.90 18.46
C SER A 295 2.02 -0.47 19.05
N ARG A 296 0.98 -1.15 18.54
CA ARG A 296 0.51 -2.40 19.11
C ARG A 296 1.31 -3.61 18.60
N LYS A 297 1.82 -4.40 19.53
CA LYS A 297 2.32 -5.75 19.29
C LYS A 297 1.41 -6.73 20.03
N ALA A 298 0.91 -7.73 19.34
CA ALA A 298 0.10 -8.79 19.93
C ALA A 298 0.99 -9.88 20.54
N ASP A 299 0.59 -10.38 21.72
CA ASP A 299 1.34 -11.42 22.43
C ASP A 299 1.25 -12.79 21.75
N LYS A 300 0.14 -13.05 21.04
CA LYS A 300 -0.12 -14.32 20.35
C LYS A 300 0.42 -14.38 18.92
N VAL A 301 1.00 -13.29 18.42
CA VAL A 301 1.50 -13.21 17.05
C VAL A 301 2.99 -13.48 17.07
N THR A 302 3.40 -14.57 16.43
CA THR A 302 4.82 -14.87 16.23
C THR A 302 5.24 -14.32 14.87
N ILE A 303 6.34 -13.58 14.84
CA ILE A 303 6.97 -13.15 13.60
C ILE A 303 8.28 -13.92 13.49
N ARG A 304 8.53 -14.54 12.34
CA ARG A 304 9.78 -15.27 12.06
C ARG A 304 10.34 -14.90 10.69
N ASP A 305 11.62 -15.20 10.52
CA ASP A 305 12.28 -15.10 9.22
C ASP A 305 11.78 -16.19 8.25
N PRO A 306 11.81 -15.93 6.93
CA PRO A 306 11.45 -16.92 5.93
C PRO A 306 12.44 -18.09 5.94
N THR A 307 11.92 -19.30 5.77
CA THR A 307 12.77 -20.48 5.54
C THR A 307 13.37 -20.45 4.13
N PHE A 308 14.33 -21.32 3.86
CA PHE A 308 14.97 -21.40 2.54
C PHE A 308 13.96 -21.62 1.40
N LEU A 309 12.92 -22.43 1.62
CA LEU A 309 11.87 -22.73 0.63
C LEU A 309 10.89 -21.56 0.40
N GLU A 310 10.77 -20.68 1.39
CA GLU A 310 9.90 -19.50 1.36
C GLU A 310 10.64 -18.27 0.82
N SER A 311 11.97 -18.26 0.94
CA SER A 311 12.80 -17.17 0.46
C SER A 311 12.84 -17.12 -1.08
N GLY A 312 12.74 -15.92 -1.64
CA GLY A 312 12.88 -15.68 -3.08
C GLY A 312 14.35 -15.68 -3.54
N ASN A 313 15.12 -16.68 -3.11
CA ASN A 313 16.51 -16.83 -3.51
C ASN A 313 16.60 -17.43 -4.93
N ILE A 314 17.73 -17.23 -5.62
CA ILE A 314 17.89 -17.66 -7.02
C ILE A 314 17.59 -19.16 -7.21
N PRO A 315 18.16 -20.08 -6.40
CA PRO A 315 17.85 -21.50 -6.54
C PRO A 315 16.36 -21.81 -6.43
N MET A 316 15.67 -21.21 -5.45
CA MET A 316 14.26 -21.51 -5.19
C MET A 316 13.35 -20.88 -6.24
N THR A 317 13.64 -19.67 -6.71
CA THR A 317 12.89 -19.05 -7.81
C THR A 317 13.05 -19.83 -9.12
N VAL A 318 14.26 -20.34 -9.41
CA VAL A 318 14.48 -21.22 -10.57
C VAL A 318 13.72 -22.54 -10.40
N TYR A 319 13.82 -23.17 -9.22
CA TYR A 319 13.08 -24.40 -8.91
C TYR A 319 11.58 -24.20 -9.11
N ARG A 320 10.99 -23.14 -8.53
CA ARG A 320 9.56 -22.84 -8.65
C ARG A 320 9.14 -22.52 -10.08
N SER A 321 9.98 -21.78 -10.81
CA SER A 321 9.74 -21.51 -12.23
C SER A 321 9.70 -22.80 -13.03
N ILE A 322 10.64 -23.73 -12.81
CA ILE A 322 10.64 -25.04 -13.48
C ILE A 322 9.39 -25.84 -13.10
N THR A 323 9.06 -25.94 -11.81
CA THR A 323 7.87 -26.68 -11.37
C THR A 323 6.56 -26.08 -11.87
N SER A 324 6.50 -24.78 -12.17
CA SER A 324 5.30 -24.17 -12.75
C SER A 324 5.04 -24.58 -14.21
N PHE A 325 6.05 -25.13 -14.91
CA PHE A 325 5.92 -25.63 -16.27
C PHE A 325 5.60 -27.12 -16.37
N PHE A 326 5.70 -27.87 -15.27
CA PHE A 326 5.46 -29.31 -15.19
C PHE A 326 4.19 -29.61 -14.39
#